data_AF-E4N9K1-F1
#
_entry.id   AF-E4N9K1-F1
#
_cell.length_a   1.000
_cell.length_b   1.000
_cell.length_c   1.000
_cell.angle_alpha   90.00
_cell.angle_beta   90.00
_cell.angle_gamma   90.00
#
_symmetry.space_group_name_H-M   'P 1'
#
loop_
_entity.id
_entity.type
_entity.pdbx_description
1 polymer ?
#
loop_
_entity_poly.entity_id
_entity_poly.type
_entity_poly.pdbx_seq_one_letter_code
_entity_poly.pdbx_strand_id
1 'polypeptide(L)'
;MGDSGFQVEPGALERYSSLLAEQAEQLERIAAATAAITISSDAFGHLPNAQHLAAAYQEHAGASRENVGVIGSAVNGSAHGLSGVSRNYTDHEDYLAGTMGGGR
;
A
#
# COMPACT_ATOMS: atom_id res chain seq x y z
N MET A 1 -38.73 -1.58 6.80
CA MET A 1 -37.47 -0.92 6.36
C MET A 1 -36.37 -1.42 7.27
N GLY A 2 -35.36 -2.12 6.77
CA GLY A 2 -34.24 -2.54 7.64
C GLY A 2 -33.36 -3.68 7.18
N ASP A 3 -33.27 -4.01 5.88
CA ASP A 3 -32.41 -5.11 5.41
C ASP A 3 -31.51 -4.70 4.22
N SER A 4 -30.99 -3.48 4.28
CA SER A 4 -30.03 -2.96 3.29
C SER A 4 -28.78 -2.42 3.98
N GLY A 5 -28.29 -3.14 4.98
CA GLY A 5 -26.97 -2.91 5.56
C GLY A 5 -25.99 -3.87 4.90
N PHE A 6 -24.88 -3.36 4.36
CA PHE A 6 -23.77 -4.23 3.96
C PHE A 6 -23.32 -5.01 5.18
N GLN A 7 -23.46 -6.34 5.14
CA GLN A 7 -22.99 -7.22 6.20
C GLN A 7 -21.47 -7.32 6.05
N VAL A 8 -20.76 -6.46 6.79
CA VAL A 8 -19.29 -6.42 6.80
C VAL A 8 -18.81 -7.52 7.74
N GLU A 9 -17.99 -8.44 7.23
CA GLU A 9 -17.30 -9.44 8.04
C GLU A 9 -15.98 -8.84 8.55
N PRO A 10 -15.83 -8.50 9.84
CA PRO A 10 -14.62 -7.86 10.36
C PRO A 10 -13.37 -8.72 10.15
N GLY A 11 -13.50 -10.05 10.29
CA GLY A 11 -12.42 -10.99 10.00
C GLY A 11 -11.95 -10.99 8.53
N ALA A 12 -12.82 -10.62 7.57
CA ALA A 12 -12.39 -10.41 6.19
C ALA A 12 -11.60 -9.10 6.06
N LEU A 13 -12.03 -8.02 6.70
CA LEU A 13 -11.32 -6.73 6.71
C LEU A 13 -9.92 -6.86 7.33
N GLU A 14 -9.78 -7.60 8.42
CA GLU A 14 -8.47 -7.86 9.04
C GLU A 14 -7.55 -8.61 8.09
N ARG A 15 -8.01 -9.72 7.48
CA ARG A 15 -7.23 -10.50 6.51
C ARG A 15 -6.77 -9.64 5.33
N TYR A 16 -7.66 -8.82 4.79
CA TYR A 16 -7.29 -7.90 3.69
C TYR A 16 -6.32 -6.83 4.15
N SER A 17 -6.49 -6.27 5.36
CA SER A 17 -5.55 -5.29 5.91
C SER A 17 -4.14 -5.87 6.10
N SER A 18 -4.03 -7.10 6.62
CA SER A 18 -2.75 -7.81 6.76
C SER A 18 -2.10 -8.06 5.41
N LEU A 19 -2.88 -8.53 4.42
CA LEU A 19 -2.36 -8.73 3.06
C LEU A 19 -1.87 -7.43 2.43
N LEU A 20 -2.59 -6.32 2.59
CA LEU A 20 -2.14 -5.02 2.09
C LEU A 20 -0.87 -4.53 2.81
N ALA A 21 -0.74 -4.77 4.11
CA ALA A 21 0.48 -4.44 4.86
C ALA A 21 1.69 -5.23 4.34
N GLU A 22 1.55 -6.54 4.13
CA GLU A 22 2.61 -7.38 3.54
C GLU A 22 3.00 -6.89 2.14
N GLN A 23 2.02 -6.52 1.31
CA GLN A 23 2.27 -6.00 -0.03
C GLN A 23 2.95 -4.62 0.00
N ALA A 24 2.63 -3.76 0.98
CA ALA A 24 3.32 -2.49 1.17
C ALA A 24 4.81 -2.70 1.51
N GLU A 25 5.13 -3.63 2.42
CA GLU A 25 6.52 -3.99 2.74
C GLU A 25 7.28 -4.58 1.55
N GLN A 26 6.61 -5.36 0.70
CA GLN A 26 7.22 -5.87 -0.53
C GLN A 26 7.52 -4.73 -1.51
N LEU A 27 6.61 -3.77 -1.66
CA LEU A 27 6.79 -2.60 -2.51
C LEU A 27 7.94 -1.71 -2.02
N GLU A 28 8.09 -1.51 -0.71
CA GLU A 28 9.25 -0.83 -0.13
C GLU A 28 10.57 -1.54 -0.46
N ARG A 29 10.60 -2.87 -0.32
CA ARG A 29 11.78 -3.66 -0.69
C ARG A 29 12.13 -3.54 -2.18
N ILE A 30 11.13 -3.56 -3.05
CA ILE A 30 11.31 -3.34 -4.50
C ILE A 30 11.81 -1.92 -4.78
N ALA A 31 11.26 -0.90 -4.11
CA ALA A 31 11.70 0.48 -4.24
C ALA A 31 13.19 0.62 -3.84
N ALA A 32 13.57 0.03 -2.71
CA ALA A 32 14.95 0.05 -2.24
C ALA A 32 15.92 -0.68 -3.19
N ALA A 33 15.52 -1.87 -3.67
CA ALA A 33 16.31 -2.65 -4.61
C ALA A 33 16.49 -1.94 -5.96
N THR A 34 15.43 -1.33 -6.48
CA THR A 34 15.48 -0.60 -7.75
C THR A 34 16.22 0.73 -7.63
N ALA A 35 16.17 1.40 -6.47
CA ALA A 35 16.95 2.60 -6.21
C ALA A 35 18.47 2.34 -6.16
N ALA A 36 18.88 1.13 -5.79
CA ALA A 36 20.29 0.72 -5.82
C ALA A 36 20.82 0.42 -7.23
N ILE A 37 19.93 0.22 -8.22
CA ILE A 37 20.31 -0.02 -9.61
C ILE A 37 20.58 1.33 -10.28
N THR A 38 21.82 1.77 -10.20
CA THR A 38 22.32 2.94 -10.94
C THR A 38 23.23 2.48 -12.07
N ILE A 39 22.83 2.71 -13.32
CA ILE A 39 23.73 2.56 -14.47
C ILE A 39 24.59 3.82 -14.58
N SER A 40 25.92 3.65 -14.54
CA SER A 40 26.87 4.75 -14.77
C SER A 40 26.68 5.36 -16.15
N SER A 41 26.80 6.68 -16.28
CA SER A 41 26.83 7.37 -17.56
C SER A 41 27.91 6.81 -18.50
N ASP A 42 29.01 6.32 -17.93
CA ASP A 42 30.14 5.77 -18.68
C ASP A 42 29.84 4.38 -19.24
N ALA A 43 28.86 3.66 -18.65
CA ALA A 43 28.41 2.36 -19.15
C ALA A 43 27.64 2.47 -20.48
N PHE A 44 27.14 3.66 -20.83
CA PHE A 44 26.55 3.93 -22.14
C PHE A 44 27.61 4.13 -23.24
N GLY A 45 28.90 4.22 -22.87
CA GLY A 45 30.03 4.25 -23.80
C GLY A 45 30.04 5.43 -24.78
N HIS A 46 30.74 5.24 -25.90
CA HIS A 46 30.81 6.21 -27.01
C HIS A 46 29.60 6.09 -27.97
N LEU A 47 28.46 5.60 -27.50
CA LEU A 47 27.27 5.55 -28.36
C LEU A 47 26.98 6.97 -28.90
N PRO A 48 26.70 7.13 -30.20
CA PRO A 48 26.13 8.38 -30.67
C PRO A 48 24.85 8.63 -29.86
N ASN A 49 24.74 9.82 -29.26
CA ASN A 49 23.69 10.20 -28.30
C ASN A 49 23.75 9.51 -26.91
N ALA A 50 24.90 8.97 -26.47
CA ALA A 50 25.05 8.35 -25.14
C ALA A 50 24.59 9.26 -23.99
N GLN A 51 24.86 10.57 -24.08
CA GLN A 51 24.41 11.55 -23.09
C GLN A 51 22.89 11.68 -23.02
N HIS A 52 22.21 11.64 -24.17
CA HIS A 52 20.75 11.68 -24.22
C HIS A 52 20.14 10.39 -23.63
N LEU A 53 20.74 9.24 -23.93
CA LEU A 53 20.31 7.95 -23.40
C LEU A 53 20.52 7.85 -21.88
N ALA A 54 21.67 8.33 -21.39
CA ALA A 54 21.94 8.39 -19.96
C ALA A 54 20.96 9.33 -19.23
N ALA A 55 20.66 10.49 -19.80
CA ALA A 55 19.68 11.43 -19.24
C ALA A 55 18.26 10.83 -19.22
N ALA A 56 17.81 10.24 -20.32
CA ALA A 56 16.49 9.58 -20.40
C ALA A 56 16.38 8.40 -19.43
N TYR A 57 17.46 7.62 -19.26
CA TYR A 57 17.50 6.55 -18.27
C TYR A 57 17.37 7.10 -16.84
N GLN A 58 18.11 8.16 -16.50
CA GLN A 58 18.04 8.77 -15.17
C GLN A 58 16.66 9.36 -14.87
N GLU A 59 16.04 10.02 -15.84
CA GLU A 59 14.67 10.52 -15.75
C GLU A 59 13.69 9.37 -15.51
N HIS A 60 13.77 8.31 -16.32
CA HIS A 60 12.90 7.15 -16.18
C HIS A 60 13.09 6.41 -14.85
N ALA A 61 14.33 6.26 -14.40
CA ALA A 61 14.67 5.67 -13.10
C ALA A 61 14.20 6.55 -11.92
N GLY A 62 14.18 7.88 -12.08
CA GLY A 62 13.58 8.82 -11.15
C GLY A 62 12.06 8.64 -11.06
N ALA A 63 11.38 8.72 -12.20
CA ALA A 63 9.92 8.57 -12.29
C ALA A 63 9.45 7.19 -11.78
N SER A 64 10.19 6.12 -12.10
CA SER A 64 9.87 4.77 -11.63
C SER A 64 9.95 4.65 -10.10
N ARG A 65 10.94 5.28 -9.47
CA ARG A 65 11.06 5.32 -8.00
C ARG A 65 9.91 6.08 -7.36
N GLU A 66 9.55 7.23 -7.92
CA GLU A 66 8.42 8.03 -7.45
C GLU A 66 7.12 7.23 -7.55
N ASN A 67 6.86 6.59 -8.69
CA ASN A 67 5.67 5.78 -8.91
C ASN A 67 5.55 4.63 -7.90
N VAL A 68 6.64 3.89 -7.65
CA VAL A 68 6.63 2.80 -6.66
C VAL A 68 6.36 3.35 -5.25
N GLY A 69 6.93 4.51 -4.89
CA GLY A 69 6.67 5.16 -3.61
C GLY A 69 5.21 5.59 -3.43
N VAL A 70 4.60 6.16 -4.47
CA VAL A 70 3.18 6.55 -4.47
C VAL A 70 2.27 5.31 -4.31
N ILE A 71 2.55 4.23 -5.05
CA ILE A 71 1.78 2.98 -4.95
C ILE A 71 1.92 2.37 -3.55
N GLY A 72 3.14 2.30 -3.01
CA GLY A 72 3.40 1.81 -1.66
C GLY A 72 2.61 2.60 -0.61
N SER A 73 2.62 3.93 -0.71
CA SER A 73 1.87 4.82 0.19
C SER A 73 0.36 4.60 0.11
N ALA A 74 -0.18 4.42 -1.10
CA ALA A 74 -1.61 4.16 -1.31
C ALA A 74 -2.04 2.79 -0.76
N VAL A 75 -1.21 1.76 -0.95
CA VAL A 75 -1.45 0.41 -0.40
C VAL A 75 -1.42 0.45 1.13
N ASN A 76 -0.43 1.11 1.72
CA ASN A 76 -0.34 1.25 3.18
C ASN A 76 -1.52 2.05 3.78
N GLY A 77 -1.90 3.15 3.12
CA GLY A 77 -3.09 3.93 3.52
C GLY A 77 -4.38 3.09 3.48
N SER A 78 -4.50 2.21 2.47
CA SER A 78 -5.65 1.30 2.35
C SER A 78 -5.65 0.24 3.47
N ALA A 79 -4.48 -0.30 3.83
CA ALA A 79 -4.34 -1.22 4.95
C ALA A 79 -4.79 -0.58 6.27
N HIS A 80 -4.31 0.64 6.55
CA HIS A 80 -4.71 1.41 7.73
C HIS A 80 -6.21 1.72 7.76
N GLY A 81 -6.79 2.09 6.61
CA GLY A 81 -8.22 2.32 6.47
C GLY A 81 -9.05 1.08 6.81
N LEU A 82 -8.71 -0.08 6.23
CA LEU A 82 -9.43 -1.33 6.47
C LEU A 82 -9.30 -1.79 7.93
N SER A 83 -8.11 -1.68 8.53
CA SER A 83 -7.91 -2.00 9.94
C SER A 83 -8.74 -1.08 10.86
N GLY A 84 -8.78 0.22 10.55
CA GLY A 84 -9.61 1.19 11.28
C GLY A 84 -11.10 0.88 11.18
N VAL A 85 -11.60 0.51 9.99
CA VAL A 85 -13.00 0.11 9.80
C VAL A 85 -13.30 -1.17 10.57
N SER A 86 -12.43 -2.19 10.52
CA SER A 86 -12.61 -3.44 11.27
C SER A 86 -12.76 -3.16 12.77
N ARG A 87 -11.85 -2.35 13.33
CA ARG A 87 -11.87 -1.99 14.75
C ARG A 87 -13.15 -1.28 15.15
N ASN A 88 -13.63 -0.34 14.33
CA ASN A 88 -14.90 0.34 14.58
C ASN A 88 -16.10 -0.61 14.58
N TYR A 89 -16.09 -1.64 13.72
CA TYR A 89 -17.15 -2.66 13.72
C TYR A 89 -17.11 -3.50 15.00
N THR A 90 -15.94 -3.98 15.40
CA THR A 90 -15.78 -4.76 16.64
C THR A 90 -16.16 -3.96 17.87
N ASP A 91 -15.69 -2.71 18.00
CA ASP A 91 -16.01 -1.83 19.12
C ASP A 91 -17.53 -1.55 19.19
N HIS A 92 -18.19 -1.43 18.03
CA HIS A 92 -19.63 -1.21 17.95
C HIS A 92 -20.43 -2.48 18.34
N GLU A 93 -20.01 -3.65 17.89
CA GLU A 93 -20.61 -4.93 18.27
C GLU A 93 -20.48 -5.20 19.77
N ASP A 94 -19.30 -4.96 20.35
CA ASP A 94 -19.04 -5.10 21.78
C ASP A 94 -19.89 -4.14 22.62
N TYR A 95 -20.04 -2.89 22.16
CA TYR A 95 -20.92 -1.91 22.80
C TYR A 95 -22.39 -2.38 22.80
N LEU A 96 -22.90 -2.86 21.66
CA LEU A 96 -24.26 -3.37 21.55
C LEU A 96 -24.48 -4.61 22.44
N ALA A 97 -23.53 -5.54 22.44
CA ALA A 97 -23.57 -6.74 23.29
C ALA A 97 -23.58 -6.39 24.79
N GLY A 98 -22.75 -5.45 25.21
CA GLY A 98 -22.72 -4.96 26.60
C GLY A 98 -23.99 -4.22 27.01
N THR A 99 -24.59 -3.44 26.10
CA THR A 99 -25.82 -2.69 26.38
C THR A 99 -27.05 -3.60 26.45
N MET A 100 -27.11 -4.66 25.62
CA MET A 100 -28.21 -5.65 25.67
C MET A 100 -28.03 -6.70 26.78
N GLY A 101 -26.78 -7.03 27.15
CA GLY A 101 -26.47 -7.99 28.22
C GLY A 101 -26.64 -7.43 29.64
N GLY A 102 -26.67 -6.10 29.81
CA GLY A 102 -26.87 -5.42 31.09
C GLY A 102 -28.31 -5.29 31.58
N GLY A 103 -29.29 -5.83 30.83
CA GLY A 103 -30.70 -5.83 31.23
C GLY A 103 -31.08 -7.02 32.10
N ARG A 104 -30.65 -7.03 33.37
CA ARG A 104 -31.26 -7.85 34.44
C ARG A 104 -31.35 -7.05 35.73
#